data_AF-I6Z6Z6-F1
#
_entry.id   AF-I6Z6Z6-F1
#
_cell.length_a   1.000
_cell.length_b   1.000
_cell.length_c   1.000
_cell.angle_alpha   90.00
_cell.angle_beta   90.00
_cell.angle_gamma   90.00
#
_symmetry.space_group_name_H-M   'P 1'
#
loop_
_entity.id
_entity.type
_entity.pdbx_description
1 polymer ?
#
loop_
_entity_poly.entity_id
_entity_poly.type
_entity_poly.pdbx_seq_one_letter_code
_entity_poly.pdbx_strand_id
1 'polypeptide(L)'
;MFFGRYCFLRPFYSITYRAKYNNSSCWIDCGGGEVKETISTIPEVIPQPEPKPAPLLPPTPNKPEIKETKVFQQAMKEMVREGDGKPVTGLGCFWIPQLPGAELFFCFDRGDSGIFPYLFHYSYRGRGATNEKLQKVMSMTAKEATFRDGKSSPISPKLKPYLQWISSKWKTASFDPSKYCRVAEKETGGNYLLTCSPDNSHSEPAWSKEVPRGAVEVAKPELMTTA
;
A
#
# COMPACT_ATOMS: atom_id res chain seq x y z
N MET A 1 -9.74 66.09 4.04
CA MET A 1 -9.10 64.89 3.46
C MET A 1 -9.28 63.74 4.44
N PHE A 2 -9.89 62.65 3.95
CA PHE A 2 -10.03 61.28 4.45
C PHE A 2 -10.07 61.00 5.97
N PHE A 3 -11.30 60.77 6.47
CA PHE A 3 -11.56 59.91 7.63
C PHE A 3 -11.57 58.44 7.17
N GLY A 4 -10.57 57.67 7.59
CA GLY A 4 -10.53 56.22 7.40
C GLY A 4 -11.41 55.52 8.45
N ARG A 5 -12.52 54.94 7.98
CA ARG A 5 -13.38 54.04 8.76
C ARG A 5 -12.67 52.70 8.95
N TYR A 6 -12.40 52.34 10.20
CA TYR A 6 -12.01 50.97 10.56
C TYR A 6 -13.25 50.08 10.52
N CYS A 7 -13.29 49.13 9.58
CA CYS A 7 -14.25 48.04 9.60
C CYS A 7 -13.83 47.01 10.65
N PHE A 8 -14.62 46.88 11.71
CA PHE A 8 -14.58 45.73 12.61
C PHE A 8 -14.98 44.47 11.83
N LEU A 9 -14.01 43.59 11.56
CA LEU A 9 -14.30 42.21 11.16
C LEU A 9 -14.86 41.47 12.39
N ARG A 10 -16.19 41.28 12.44
CA ARG A 10 -16.79 40.29 13.34
C ARG A 10 -16.54 38.90 12.75
N PRO A 11 -16.12 37.91 13.55
CA PRO A 11 -16.09 36.53 13.11
C PRO A 11 -17.53 36.03 12.94
N PHE A 12 -17.93 35.73 11.71
CA PHE A 12 -19.12 34.92 11.45
C PHE A 12 -18.79 33.48 11.83
N TYR A 13 -19.21 33.05 13.02
CA TYR A 13 -19.30 31.63 13.35
C TYR A 13 -20.46 31.05 12.53
N SER A 14 -20.17 30.22 11.51
CA SER A 14 -21.21 29.39 10.90
C SER A 14 -21.36 28.13 11.76
N ILE A 15 -22.58 27.88 12.22
CA ILE A 15 -22.91 26.68 12.98
C ILE A 15 -23.54 25.69 12.01
N THR A 16 -22.82 24.62 11.68
CA THR A 16 -23.33 23.51 10.88
C THR A 16 -23.92 22.46 11.82
N TYR A 17 -25.24 22.23 11.74
CA TYR A 17 -25.88 21.13 12.46
C TYR A 17 -26.09 19.94 11.52
N ARG A 18 -25.79 18.73 12.00
CA ARG A 18 -26.04 17.47 11.27
C ARG A 18 -27.31 16.82 11.81
N ALA A 19 -28.44 17.01 11.14
CA ALA A 19 -29.65 16.23 11.41
C ALA A 19 -29.59 14.90 10.64
N LYS A 20 -29.84 13.78 11.31
CA LYS A 20 -30.02 12.46 10.68
C LYS A 20 -31.51 12.17 10.54
N TYR A 21 -32.00 12.08 9.31
CA TYR A 21 -33.29 11.46 8.99
C TYR A 21 -33.04 10.39 7.91
N ASN A 22 -33.43 9.14 8.20
CA ASN A 22 -33.43 7.97 7.29
C ASN A 22 -32.37 7.95 6.16
N ASN A 23 -31.12 7.75 6.57
CA ASN A 23 -29.99 7.23 5.76
C ASN A 23 -29.57 8.01 4.50
N SER A 24 -29.93 9.30 4.40
CA SER A 24 -29.29 10.23 3.46
C SER A 24 -28.86 11.50 4.19
N SER A 25 -27.61 11.91 4.00
CA SER A 25 -27.06 13.15 4.56
C SER A 25 -27.02 14.23 3.48
N CYS A 26 -27.79 15.30 3.66
CA CYS A 26 -27.77 16.48 2.80
C CYS A 26 -27.28 17.69 3.61
N TRP A 27 -26.47 18.55 2.99
CA TRP A 27 -26.04 19.82 3.57
C TRP A 27 -27.06 20.90 3.18
N ILE A 28 -27.65 21.59 4.15
CA ILE A 28 -28.57 22.71 3.89
C ILE A 28 -27.80 24.00 4.19
N ASP A 29 -27.55 24.79 3.14
CA ASP A 29 -27.08 26.16 3.25
C ASP A 29 -28.29 27.09 3.33
N CYS A 30 -28.48 27.77 4.45
CA CYS A 30 -29.58 28.71 4.65
C CYS A 30 -29.25 30.07 4.03
N GLY A 31 -29.32 30.16 2.70
CA GLY A 31 -29.36 31.42 1.96
C GLY A 31 -30.81 31.76 1.60
N GLY A 32 -31.37 32.80 2.22
CA GLY A 32 -32.74 33.24 1.99
C GLY A 32 -32.98 33.65 0.53
N GLY A 33 -33.85 32.91 -0.15
CA GLY A 33 -34.36 33.20 -1.49
C GLY A 33 -35.79 32.67 -1.62
N GLU A 34 -36.65 33.46 -2.26
CA GLU A 34 -38.08 33.20 -2.45
C GLU A 34 -38.35 31.85 -3.13
N VAL A 35 -39.21 31.05 -2.51
CA VAL A 35 -39.60 29.73 -3.02
C VAL A 35 -40.76 29.90 -3.98
N LYS A 36 -40.51 29.76 -5.28
CA LYS A 36 -41.57 29.56 -6.30
C LYS A 36 -41.94 28.09 -6.35
N GLU A 37 -43.15 27.75 -5.90
CA GLU A 37 -43.72 26.41 -6.06
C GLU A 37 -43.89 26.10 -7.56
N THR A 38 -43.13 25.09 -8.03
CA THR A 38 -43.32 24.50 -9.35
C THR A 38 -43.92 23.11 -9.13
N ILE A 39 -45.19 22.96 -9.50
CA ILE A 39 -45.90 21.67 -9.45
C ILE A 39 -45.30 20.77 -10.55
N SER A 40 -44.56 19.75 -10.11
CA SER A 40 -43.91 18.76 -10.98
C SER A 40 -44.87 17.62 -11.28
N THR A 41 -45.27 17.51 -12.55
CA THR A 41 -46.09 16.43 -13.10
C THR A 41 -45.36 15.09 -12.96
N ILE A 42 -45.99 14.12 -12.30
CA ILE A 42 -45.47 12.76 -12.09
C ILE A 42 -45.42 12.02 -13.44
N PRO A 43 -44.25 11.57 -13.93
CA PRO A 43 -44.18 10.77 -15.13
C PRO A 43 -44.69 9.35 -14.90
N GLU A 44 -45.36 8.84 -15.92
CA GLU A 44 -45.93 7.50 -16.03
C GLU A 44 -44.85 6.41 -15.86
N VAL A 45 -45.10 5.44 -14.97
CA VAL A 45 -44.18 4.36 -14.62
C VAL A 45 -44.14 3.34 -15.76
N ILE A 46 -43.08 3.39 -16.57
CA ILE A 46 -42.81 2.39 -17.60
C ILE A 46 -42.32 1.10 -16.91
N PRO A 47 -42.92 -0.08 -17.20
CA PRO A 47 -42.50 -1.36 -16.63
C PRO A 47 -41.03 -1.66 -16.94
N GLN A 48 -40.21 -1.86 -15.90
CA GLN A 48 -38.83 -2.30 -16.10
C GLN A 48 -38.81 -3.77 -16.54
N PRO A 49 -38.07 -4.12 -17.61
CA PRO A 49 -37.88 -5.50 -18.02
C PRO A 49 -37.09 -6.27 -16.95
N GLU A 50 -37.50 -7.51 -16.70
CA GLU A 50 -36.87 -8.38 -15.70
C GLU A 50 -35.35 -8.54 -15.95
N PRO A 51 -34.53 -8.48 -14.88
CA PRO A 51 -33.09 -8.59 -15.00
C PRO A 51 -32.69 -9.99 -15.48
N LYS A 52 -32.05 -10.02 -16.65
CA LYS A 52 -31.48 -11.22 -17.27
C LYS A 52 -30.48 -11.89 -16.30
N PRO A 53 -30.50 -13.23 -16.15
CA PRO A 53 -29.58 -13.94 -15.25
C PRO A 53 -28.12 -13.59 -15.56
N ALA A 54 -27.39 -13.18 -14.52
CA ALA A 54 -25.98 -12.82 -14.64
C ALA A 54 -25.16 -14.03 -15.14
N PRO A 55 -24.23 -13.85 -16.09
CA PRO A 55 -23.30 -14.90 -16.49
C PRO A 55 -22.50 -15.41 -15.29
N LEU A 56 -22.47 -16.73 -15.11
CA LEU A 56 -21.63 -17.38 -14.09
C LEU A 56 -20.17 -16.98 -14.34
N LEU A 57 -19.57 -16.30 -13.37
CA LEU A 57 -18.16 -15.91 -13.43
C LEU A 57 -17.27 -17.15 -13.44
N PRO A 58 -16.17 -17.16 -14.23
CA PRO A 58 -15.24 -18.28 -14.25
C PRO A 58 -14.63 -18.51 -12.87
N PRO A 59 -14.35 -19.78 -12.50
CA PRO A 59 -13.75 -20.12 -11.22
C PRO A 59 -12.42 -19.38 -11.03
N THR A 60 -12.28 -18.75 -9.87
CA THR A 60 -11.09 -17.99 -9.50
C THR A 60 -9.87 -18.93 -9.55
N PRO A 61 -8.77 -18.55 -10.22
CA PRO A 61 -7.60 -19.41 -10.35
C PRO A 61 -7.06 -19.81 -8.97
N ASN A 62 -6.94 -21.10 -8.71
CA ASN A 62 -6.37 -21.66 -7.48
C ASN A 62 -4.97 -21.08 -7.25
N LYS A 63 -4.85 -20.22 -6.22
CA LYS A 63 -3.59 -19.66 -5.74
C LYS A 63 -2.66 -20.83 -5.37
N PRO A 64 -1.41 -20.90 -5.87
CA PRO A 64 -0.46 -21.94 -5.45
C PRO A 64 -0.02 -21.68 -4.00
N GLU A 65 -0.76 -22.23 -3.04
CA GLU A 65 -0.90 -21.65 -1.70
C GLU A 65 0.17 -22.06 -0.67
N ILE A 66 0.98 -23.12 -0.90
CA ILE A 66 1.67 -23.79 0.23
C ILE A 66 3.20 -23.56 0.31
N LYS A 67 3.88 -23.27 -0.82
CA LYS A 67 5.36 -23.12 -0.82
C LYS A 67 5.83 -21.71 -0.43
N GLU A 68 5.06 -20.70 -0.78
CA GLU A 68 5.45 -19.29 -0.59
C GLU A 68 5.33 -18.86 0.88
N THR A 69 4.36 -19.40 1.62
CA THR A 69 4.16 -19.11 3.04
C THR A 69 5.43 -19.40 3.87
N LYS A 70 6.15 -20.50 3.62
CA LYS A 70 7.36 -20.83 4.40
C LYS A 70 8.47 -19.78 4.24
N VAL A 71 8.61 -19.21 3.04
CA VAL A 71 9.63 -18.18 2.76
C VAL A 71 9.28 -16.91 3.51
N PHE A 72 8.01 -16.48 3.48
CA PHE A 72 7.55 -15.32 4.24
C PHE A 72 7.68 -15.51 5.75
N GLN A 73 7.27 -16.66 6.29
CA GLN A 73 7.43 -16.92 7.73
C GLN A 73 8.89 -16.86 8.16
N GLN A 74 9.83 -17.35 7.35
CA GLN A 74 11.26 -17.23 7.65
C GLN A 74 11.74 -15.77 7.60
N ALA A 75 11.31 -14.99 6.60
CA ALA A 75 11.67 -13.57 6.51
C ALA A 75 11.13 -12.76 7.69
N MET A 76 9.91 -13.07 8.15
CA MET A 76 9.30 -12.43 9.31
C MET A 76 10.06 -12.77 10.60
N LYS A 77 10.56 -14.01 10.76
CA LYS A 77 11.47 -14.36 11.87
C LYS A 77 12.75 -13.54 11.86
N GLU A 78 13.34 -13.32 10.69
CA GLU A 78 14.54 -12.48 10.54
C GLU A 78 14.27 -11.04 10.96
N MET A 79 13.10 -10.48 10.61
CA MET A 79 12.69 -9.14 11.06
C MET A 79 12.56 -9.03 12.58
N VAL A 80 11.91 -10.01 13.24
CA VAL A 80 11.79 -10.01 14.71
C VAL A 80 13.17 -10.05 15.36
N ARG A 81 14.07 -10.88 14.85
CA ARG A 81 15.45 -10.99 15.36
C ARG A 81 16.22 -9.67 15.24
N GLU A 82 16.02 -8.92 14.16
CA GLU A 82 16.66 -7.61 13.96
C GLU A 82 16.03 -6.48 14.76
N GLY A 83 14.76 -6.62 15.15
CA GLY A 83 14.06 -5.64 15.98
C GLY A 83 14.46 -5.69 17.45
N ASP A 84 15.52 -6.41 17.82
CA ASP A 84 15.95 -6.67 19.21
C ASP A 84 14.81 -7.20 20.11
N GLY A 85 13.91 -8.00 19.54
CA GLY A 85 12.76 -8.54 20.28
C GLY A 85 11.67 -7.51 20.58
N LYS A 86 11.66 -6.35 19.92
CA LYS A 86 10.52 -5.43 20.04
C LYS A 86 9.23 -6.13 19.60
N PRO A 87 8.12 -5.94 20.33
CA PRO A 87 6.85 -6.54 19.99
C PRO A 87 6.38 -5.97 18.64
N VAL A 88 6.22 -6.87 17.67
CA VAL A 88 5.67 -6.55 16.35
C VAL A 88 4.16 -6.78 16.39
N THR A 89 3.38 -5.77 16.02
CA THR A 89 1.92 -5.80 16.16
C THR A 89 1.20 -6.38 14.94
N GLY A 90 1.97 -6.72 13.90
CA GLY A 90 1.60 -7.77 12.97
C GLY A 90 2.50 -7.74 11.75
N LEU A 91 3.28 -8.79 11.49
CA LEU A 91 4.14 -8.81 10.32
C LEU A 91 3.37 -9.21 9.06
N GLY A 92 3.69 -8.54 7.95
CA GLY A 92 3.14 -8.82 6.64
C GLY A 92 4.21 -8.81 5.55
N CYS A 93 4.07 -9.69 4.56
CA CYS A 93 4.96 -9.76 3.39
C CYS A 93 4.19 -9.83 2.07
N PHE A 94 4.73 -9.29 0.99
CA PHE A 94 4.15 -9.41 -0.36
C PHE A 94 5.23 -9.39 -1.46
N TRP A 95 4.99 -10.13 -2.56
CA TRP A 95 5.89 -10.22 -3.70
C TRP A 95 5.95 -8.95 -4.56
N ILE A 96 7.13 -8.69 -5.14
CA ILE A 96 7.36 -7.67 -6.15
C ILE A 96 8.23 -8.20 -7.31
N PRO A 97 7.75 -8.17 -8.56
CA PRO A 97 6.35 -7.99 -8.97
C PRO A 97 5.47 -9.16 -8.46
N GLN A 98 4.16 -9.02 -8.52
CA GLN A 98 3.23 -10.11 -8.14
C GLN A 98 3.09 -11.08 -9.32
N LEU A 99 4.15 -11.84 -9.59
CA LEU A 99 4.23 -12.77 -10.71
C LEU A 99 4.75 -14.13 -10.22
N PRO A 100 4.34 -15.23 -10.87
CA PRO A 100 4.89 -16.55 -10.56
C PRO A 100 6.42 -16.57 -10.71
N GLY A 101 7.10 -17.05 -9.66
CA GLY A 101 8.57 -17.08 -9.63
C GLY A 101 9.22 -15.72 -9.39
N ALA A 102 8.49 -14.76 -8.81
CA ALA A 102 9.08 -13.53 -8.29
C ALA A 102 10.16 -13.85 -7.25
N GLU A 103 11.29 -13.17 -7.35
CA GLU A 103 12.44 -13.41 -6.48
C GLU A 103 12.60 -12.32 -5.41
N LEU A 104 11.83 -11.23 -5.50
CA LEU A 104 11.88 -10.13 -4.54
C LEU A 104 10.54 -9.96 -3.84
N PHE A 105 10.59 -9.65 -2.55
CA PHE A 105 9.40 -9.36 -1.77
C PHE A 105 9.71 -8.41 -0.62
N PHE A 106 8.73 -7.59 -0.28
CA PHE A 106 8.81 -6.72 0.88
C PHE A 106 8.15 -7.37 2.08
N CYS A 107 8.71 -7.14 3.26
CA CYS A 107 8.07 -7.41 4.54
C CYS A 107 8.07 -6.15 5.40
N PHE A 108 7.05 -5.97 6.23
CA PHE A 108 6.88 -4.78 7.06
C PHE A 108 6.04 -5.13 8.30
N ASP A 109 6.15 -4.31 9.34
CA ASP A 109 5.21 -4.35 10.46
C ASP A 109 3.95 -3.58 10.07
N ARG A 110 2.78 -4.15 10.34
CA ARG A 110 1.48 -3.63 9.92
C ARG A 110 0.85 -2.73 10.96
N GLY A 111 1.37 -2.71 12.20
CA GLY A 111 0.74 -1.94 13.26
C GLY A 111 1.13 -0.47 13.33
N ASP A 112 2.24 -0.06 12.70
CA ASP A 112 2.57 1.36 12.54
C ASP A 112 2.42 1.79 11.07
N SER A 113 1.96 3.02 10.86
CA SER A 113 1.91 3.62 9.53
C SER A 113 3.24 4.30 9.19
N GLY A 114 3.66 4.23 7.92
CA GLY A 114 4.87 4.91 7.45
C GLY A 114 6.19 4.21 7.77
N ILE A 115 6.15 2.89 8.04
CA ILE A 115 7.31 2.06 8.37
C ILE A 115 8.18 1.81 7.14
N PHE A 116 9.49 1.74 7.38
CA PHE A 116 10.49 1.30 6.42
C PHE A 116 10.42 -0.22 6.23
N PRO A 117 10.05 -0.70 5.03
CA PRO A 117 9.95 -2.12 4.78
C PRO A 117 11.34 -2.74 4.61
N TYR A 118 11.39 -4.06 4.78
CA TYR A 118 12.54 -4.91 4.54
C TYR A 118 12.36 -5.54 3.18
N LEU A 119 13.35 -5.41 2.29
CA LEU A 119 13.35 -6.10 1.00
C LEU A 119 14.15 -7.39 1.13
N PHE A 120 13.56 -8.49 0.71
CA PHE A 120 14.21 -9.79 0.66
C PHE A 120 14.32 -10.28 -0.77
N HIS A 121 15.41 -11.02 -1.03
CA HIS A 121 15.64 -11.78 -2.25
C HIS A 121 15.59 -13.27 -1.92
N TYR A 122 14.82 -14.03 -2.71
CA TYR A 122 14.73 -15.48 -2.62
C TYR A 122 15.26 -16.12 -3.91
N SER A 123 16.38 -16.83 -3.79
CA SER A 123 16.95 -17.57 -4.91
C SER A 123 16.25 -18.92 -5.08
N TYR A 124 15.55 -19.10 -6.20
CA TYR A 124 15.09 -20.43 -6.62
C TYR A 124 16.24 -21.32 -7.12
N ARG A 125 17.41 -20.71 -7.40
CA ARG A 125 18.61 -21.42 -7.87
C ARG A 125 19.37 -22.00 -6.67
N GLY A 126 19.91 -23.19 -6.87
CA GLY A 126 20.77 -23.87 -5.89
C GLY A 126 20.07 -24.95 -5.06
N ARG A 127 20.87 -25.90 -4.59
CA ARG A 127 20.51 -26.82 -3.50
C ARG A 127 20.87 -26.12 -2.19
N GLY A 128 20.01 -26.24 -1.17
CA GLY A 128 20.22 -25.54 0.10
C GLY A 128 18.92 -25.33 0.86
N ALA A 129 19.06 -25.00 2.15
CA ALA A 129 17.94 -24.74 3.04
C ALA A 129 17.34 -23.34 2.76
N THR A 130 16.10 -23.10 3.20
CA THR A 130 15.38 -21.83 2.91
C THR A 130 16.13 -20.60 3.39
N ASN A 131 16.79 -20.69 4.55
CA ASN A 131 17.64 -19.66 5.14
C ASN A 131 18.89 -19.33 4.31
N GLU A 132 19.42 -20.26 3.51
CA GLU A 132 20.55 -19.99 2.61
C GLU A 132 20.08 -19.28 1.33
N LYS A 133 18.83 -19.56 0.93
CA LYS A 133 18.21 -18.99 -0.29
C LYS A 133 17.59 -17.62 -0.07
N LEU A 134 17.26 -17.31 1.18
CA LEU A 134 16.62 -16.07 1.60
C LEU A 134 17.66 -15.09 2.11
N GLN A 135 17.79 -13.95 1.45
CA GLN A 135 18.75 -12.91 1.82
C GLN A 135 18.08 -11.55 1.91
N LYS A 136 18.33 -10.80 2.98
CA LYS A 136 17.89 -9.40 3.07
C LYS A 136 18.75 -8.54 2.15
N VAL A 137 18.10 -7.77 1.30
CA VAL A 137 18.70 -6.77 0.41
C VAL A 137 18.99 -5.51 1.22
N MET A 138 20.25 -5.13 1.31
CA MET A 138 20.70 -3.89 1.96
C MET A 138 20.71 -2.74 0.97
N SER A 139 21.17 -3.00 -0.25
CA SER A 139 21.12 -2.06 -1.36
C SER A 139 21.06 -2.82 -2.67
N MET A 140 20.58 -2.17 -3.73
CA MET A 140 20.56 -2.79 -5.05
C MET A 140 20.58 -1.76 -6.18
N THR A 141 20.98 -2.22 -7.35
CA THR A 141 20.69 -1.60 -8.64
C THR A 141 19.70 -2.49 -9.40
N ALA A 142 19.31 -2.11 -10.62
CA ALA A 142 18.54 -3.04 -11.45
C ALA A 142 19.35 -4.24 -11.96
N LYS A 143 20.68 -4.28 -11.73
CA LYS A 143 21.57 -5.34 -12.19
C LYS A 143 21.99 -6.29 -11.08
N GLU A 144 22.15 -5.80 -9.86
CA GLU A 144 22.69 -6.55 -8.73
C GLU A 144 22.06 -6.11 -7.41
N ALA A 145 21.98 -7.03 -6.46
CA ALA A 145 21.61 -6.76 -5.08
C ALA A 145 22.78 -7.10 -4.16
N THR A 146 23.03 -6.21 -3.20
CA THR A 146 23.99 -6.38 -2.12
C THR A 146 23.25 -6.79 -0.85
N PHE A 147 23.72 -7.85 -0.21
CA PHE A 147 23.08 -8.45 0.96
C PHE A 147 23.78 -8.08 2.25
N ARG A 148 23.17 -8.48 3.39
CA ARG A 148 23.71 -8.22 4.73
C ARG A 148 25.15 -8.71 4.91
N ASP A 149 25.49 -9.86 4.33
CA ASP A 149 26.84 -10.45 4.46
C ASP A 149 27.88 -9.75 3.57
N GLY A 150 27.52 -8.63 2.93
CA GLY A 150 28.38 -7.87 2.03
C GLY A 150 28.53 -8.49 0.64
N LYS A 151 27.94 -9.67 0.39
CA LYS A 151 27.98 -10.29 -0.93
C LYS A 151 26.98 -9.64 -1.86
N SER A 152 27.31 -9.63 -3.15
CA SER A 152 26.43 -9.18 -4.21
C SER A 152 26.03 -10.34 -5.11
N SER A 153 24.78 -10.37 -5.56
CA SER A 153 24.30 -11.30 -6.57
C SER A 153 23.62 -10.56 -7.72
N PRO A 154 23.81 -11.03 -8.97
CA PRO A 154 23.08 -10.47 -10.10
C PRO A 154 21.58 -10.72 -9.93
N ILE A 155 20.79 -9.72 -10.30
CA ILE A 155 19.34 -9.85 -10.45
C ILE A 155 19.04 -10.67 -11.70
N SER A 156 18.11 -11.60 -11.58
CA SER A 156 17.64 -12.43 -12.71
C SER A 156 17.21 -11.56 -13.89
N PRO A 157 17.59 -11.91 -15.13
CA PRO A 157 17.17 -11.20 -16.33
C PRO A 157 15.65 -11.02 -16.44
N LYS A 158 14.87 -11.97 -15.92
CA LYS A 158 13.39 -11.91 -15.91
C LYS A 158 12.84 -10.77 -15.05
N LEU A 159 13.58 -10.39 -14.01
CA LEU A 159 13.14 -9.38 -13.05
C LEU A 159 13.54 -7.96 -13.46
N LYS A 160 14.60 -7.82 -14.27
CA LYS A 160 15.14 -6.51 -14.70
C LYS A 160 14.09 -5.56 -15.29
N PRO A 161 13.16 -5.98 -16.17
CA PRO A 161 12.14 -5.08 -16.70
C PRO A 161 11.24 -4.47 -15.61
N TYR A 162 10.97 -5.22 -14.54
CA TYR A 162 10.14 -4.77 -13.42
C TYR A 162 10.87 -3.87 -12.43
N LEU A 163 12.19 -3.76 -12.56
CA LEU A 163 13.06 -2.90 -11.75
C LEU A 163 13.57 -1.68 -12.53
N GLN A 164 13.01 -1.41 -13.71
CA GLN A 164 13.38 -0.22 -14.49
C GLN A 164 13.20 1.09 -13.71
N TRP A 165 12.22 1.13 -12.80
CA TRP A 165 12.00 2.27 -11.91
C TRP A 165 13.21 2.55 -11.00
N ILE A 166 13.97 1.53 -10.59
CA ILE A 166 15.21 1.73 -9.83
C ILE A 166 16.24 2.42 -10.72
N SER A 167 16.41 1.94 -11.95
CA SER A 167 17.40 2.52 -12.88
C SER A 167 17.06 3.95 -13.30
N SER A 168 15.78 4.27 -13.42
CA SER A 168 15.36 5.61 -13.83
C SER A 168 15.50 6.64 -12.72
N LYS A 169 15.25 6.23 -11.47
CA LYS A 169 15.24 7.11 -10.28
C LYS A 169 16.58 7.16 -9.54
N TRP A 170 17.32 6.06 -9.49
CA TRP A 170 18.64 5.96 -8.83
C TRP A 170 19.74 5.69 -9.88
N LYS A 171 19.86 6.58 -10.88
CA LYS A 171 20.79 6.40 -12.02
C LYS A 171 22.25 6.17 -11.61
N THR A 172 22.71 6.91 -10.62
CA THR A 172 24.11 6.92 -10.15
C THR A 172 24.25 6.42 -8.71
N ALA A 173 23.14 6.20 -8.02
CA ALA A 173 23.10 5.79 -6.62
C ALA A 173 22.62 4.35 -6.47
N SER A 174 23.02 3.69 -5.39
CA SER A 174 22.40 2.41 -5.01
C SER A 174 21.06 2.68 -4.33
N PHE A 175 20.02 1.94 -4.71
CA PHE A 175 18.73 1.99 -4.05
C PHE A 175 18.78 1.18 -2.75
N ASP A 176 18.60 1.87 -1.62
CA ASP A 176 18.48 1.31 -0.27
C ASP A 176 16.99 1.29 0.13
N PRO A 177 16.35 0.11 0.15
CA PRO A 177 14.91 0.00 0.41
C PRO A 177 14.51 0.54 1.79
N SER A 178 15.37 0.39 2.80
CA SER A 178 15.09 0.83 4.16
C SER A 178 15.24 2.33 4.35
N LYS A 179 15.91 3.04 3.43
CA LYS A 179 15.99 4.51 3.44
C LYS A 179 14.93 5.16 2.57
N TYR A 180 14.65 4.55 1.43
CA TYR A 180 13.89 5.21 0.37
C TYR A 180 12.45 4.77 0.28
N CYS A 181 12.06 3.64 0.88
CA CYS A 181 10.69 3.16 0.80
C CYS A 181 9.92 3.29 2.12
N ARG A 182 8.60 3.46 1.99
CA ARG A 182 7.64 3.43 3.08
C ARG A 182 6.41 2.65 2.68
N VAL A 183 5.82 1.95 3.64
CA VAL A 183 4.50 1.32 3.49
C VAL A 183 3.52 2.02 4.41
N ALA A 184 2.35 2.37 3.88
CA ALA A 184 1.24 2.92 4.65
C ALA A 184 -0.06 2.20 4.29
N GLU A 185 -0.96 2.03 5.27
CA GLU A 185 -2.33 1.63 4.99
C GLU A 185 -3.09 2.81 4.38
N LYS A 186 -3.85 2.56 3.32
CA LYS A 186 -4.68 3.55 2.65
C LYS A 186 -5.98 3.71 3.46
N GLU A 187 -6.36 4.96 3.75
CA GLU A 187 -7.53 5.29 4.60
C GLU A 187 -8.84 4.64 4.14
N THR A 188 -8.96 4.37 2.84
CA THR A 188 -10.16 3.81 2.20
C THR A 188 -9.83 2.46 1.56
N GLY A 189 -10.27 1.38 2.19
CA GLY A 189 -10.24 0.03 1.60
C GLY A 189 -9.20 -0.94 2.17
N GLY A 190 -8.40 -0.53 3.16
CA GLY A 190 -7.46 -1.42 3.86
C GLY A 190 -6.33 -1.98 2.99
N ASN A 191 -6.15 -1.45 1.78
CA ASN A 191 -5.01 -1.72 0.91
C ASN A 191 -3.77 -1.01 1.44
N TYR A 192 -2.60 -1.52 1.08
CA TYR A 192 -1.33 -0.89 1.41
C TYR A 192 -0.79 -0.12 0.22
N LEU A 193 -0.09 0.99 0.49
CA LEU A 193 0.62 1.76 -0.50
C LEU A 193 2.13 1.69 -0.19
N LEU A 194 2.89 1.05 -1.07
CA LEU A 194 4.34 1.10 -1.06
C LEU A 194 4.79 2.30 -1.88
N THR A 195 5.56 3.21 -1.28
CA THR A 195 6.10 4.40 -1.93
C THR A 195 7.61 4.41 -1.76
N CYS A 196 8.37 4.63 -2.85
CA CYS A 196 9.82 4.73 -2.83
C CYS A 196 10.29 6.03 -3.53
N SER A 197 11.14 6.82 -2.86
CA SER A 197 11.64 8.12 -3.37
C SER A 197 13.12 8.35 -3.01
N PRO A 198 13.97 8.85 -3.94
CA PRO A 198 15.40 9.03 -3.70
C PRO A 198 15.75 10.12 -2.69
N ASP A 199 14.94 11.17 -2.56
CA ASP A 199 15.36 12.37 -1.80
C ASP A 199 14.47 12.71 -0.59
N ASN A 200 13.42 11.93 -0.30
CA ASN A 200 12.30 12.39 0.54
C ASN A 200 11.77 13.80 0.14
N SER A 201 12.21 14.34 -1.00
CA SER A 201 11.92 15.68 -1.47
C SER A 201 10.75 15.60 -2.45
N HIS A 202 9.88 16.59 -2.39
CA HIS A 202 8.66 16.63 -3.20
C HIS A 202 8.90 16.95 -4.68
N SER A 203 10.15 17.13 -5.12
CA SER A 203 10.47 17.62 -6.46
C SER A 203 10.36 16.55 -7.55
N GLU A 204 10.60 15.28 -7.22
CA GLU A 204 10.42 14.18 -8.14
C GLU A 204 9.23 13.29 -7.74
N PRO A 205 8.43 12.82 -8.72
CA PRO A 205 7.36 11.88 -8.41
C PRO A 205 7.96 10.59 -7.86
N ALA A 206 7.50 10.19 -6.68
CA ALA A 206 7.86 8.92 -6.07
C ALA A 206 7.35 7.77 -6.93
N TRP A 207 8.06 6.63 -6.90
CA TRP A 207 7.50 5.40 -7.42
C TRP A 207 6.54 4.82 -6.36
N SER A 208 5.29 4.56 -6.74
CA SER A 208 4.29 4.00 -5.84
C SER A 208 3.63 2.76 -6.42
N LYS A 209 3.26 1.83 -5.54
CA LYS A 209 2.53 0.62 -5.88
C LYS A 209 1.47 0.32 -4.83
N GLU A 210 0.23 0.20 -5.29
CA GLU A 210 -0.86 -0.29 -4.45
C GLU A 210 -0.75 -1.82 -4.29
N VAL A 211 -0.93 -2.28 -3.06
CA VAL A 211 -0.84 -3.69 -2.66
C VAL A 211 -2.16 -4.06 -1.99
N PRO A 212 -2.97 -4.93 -2.63
CA PRO A 212 -4.22 -5.38 -2.04
C PRO A 212 -3.99 -6.07 -0.71
N ARG A 213 -4.87 -5.87 0.28
CA ARG A 213 -4.75 -6.50 1.60
C ARG A 213 -4.63 -8.03 1.52
N GLY A 214 -5.40 -8.66 0.64
CA GLY A 214 -5.38 -10.12 0.42
C GLY A 214 -4.11 -10.64 -0.29
N ALA A 215 -3.27 -9.75 -0.81
CA ALA A 215 -1.96 -10.11 -1.38
C ALA A 215 -0.84 -10.11 -0.32
N VAL A 216 -1.12 -9.62 0.90
CA VAL A 216 -0.17 -9.62 2.01
C VAL A 216 -0.33 -10.91 2.80
N GLU A 217 0.72 -11.72 2.82
CA GLU A 217 0.81 -12.86 3.73
C GLU A 217 1.11 -12.35 5.13
N VAL A 218 0.32 -12.77 6.11
CA VAL A 218 0.46 -12.35 7.50
C VAL A 218 1.23 -13.42 8.30
N ALA A 219 2.06 -12.98 9.26
CA ALA A 219 2.70 -13.89 10.20
C ALA A 219 1.67 -14.74 10.95
N LYS A 220 2.01 -16.00 11.16
CA LYS A 220 1.23 -16.85 12.06
C LYS A 220 1.36 -16.32 13.50
N PRO A 221 0.30 -16.41 14.33
CA PRO A 221 0.32 -15.93 15.71
C PRO A 221 1.50 -16.45 16.54
N GLU A 222 1.93 -17.68 16.31
CA GLU A 222 3.06 -18.33 17.00
C GLU A 222 4.41 -17.58 16.82
N LEU A 223 4.58 -16.83 15.73
CA LEU A 223 5.78 -16.01 15.53
C LEU A 223 5.78 -14.73 16.36
N MET A 224 4.62 -14.31 16.85
CA MET A 224 4.45 -13.07 17.60
C MET A 224 4.64 -13.27 19.12
N THR A 225 4.66 -14.52 19.59
CA THR A 225 4.73 -14.86 21.02
C THR A 225 6.14 -15.14 21.55
N THR A 226 7.17 -15.17 20.69
CA THR A 226 8.55 -15.51 21.06
C THR A 226 9.47 -14.29 21.20
N ALA A 227 8.91 -13.10 21.43
CA ALA A 227 9.65 -11.88 21.71
C ALA A 227 9.72 -11.64 23.22
#